data_AF-C0XV66-F1
#
_entry.id   AF-C0XV66-F1
#
_cell.length_a   1.000
_cell.length_b   1.000
_cell.length_c   1.000
_cell.angle_alpha   90.00
_cell.angle_beta   90.00
_cell.angle_gamma   90.00
#
_symmetry.space_group_name_H-M   'P 1'
#
loop_
_entity.id
_entity.type
_entity.pdbx_description
1 polymer ?
#
loop_
_entity_poly.entity_id
_entity_poly.type
_entity_poly.pdbx_seq_one_letter_code
_entity_poly.pdbx_strand_id
1 'polypeptide(L)'
;NRGGDPVEALCRASGRPTAAVLSLAPAARDQSELSAAQRRANLAGRVRCASVPKGGVIVVDDVVTTGSTLHASVATLLARGADVRACVALCGA
;
A
#
# COMPACT_ATOMS: atom_id res chain seq x y z
N ASN A 1 15.10 8.07 17.28
CA ASN A 1 14.74 9.50 17.30
C ASN A 1 13.54 9.73 16.38
N ARG A 2 12.40 10.16 16.96
CA ARG A 2 11.32 10.97 16.35
C ARG A 2 10.73 10.57 14.99
N GLY A 3 9.95 9.49 14.91
CA GLY A 3 9.07 9.26 13.76
C GLY A 3 8.27 7.98 13.94
N GLY A 4 7.04 8.08 14.41
CA GLY A 4 6.09 6.94 14.33
C GLY A 4 5.73 6.67 12.87
N ASP A 5 5.06 5.55 12.60
CA ASP A 5 4.48 5.28 11.28
C ASP A 5 3.54 6.46 10.91
N PRO A 6 3.89 7.28 9.90
CA PRO A 6 3.11 8.46 9.55
C PRO A 6 1.75 8.08 8.95
N VAL A 7 1.63 6.89 8.34
CA VAL A 7 0.36 6.34 7.87
C VAL A 7 -0.52 5.99 9.05
N GLU A 8 0.02 5.31 10.06
CA GLU A 8 -0.71 4.99 11.29
C GLU A 8 -1.15 6.28 12.02
N ALA A 9 -0.26 7.27 12.11
CA ALA A 9 -0.56 8.55 12.75
C ALA A 9 -1.69 9.30 12.03
N LEU A 10 -1.66 9.37 10.69
CA LEU A 10 -2.73 9.97 9.89
C LEU A 10 -4.04 9.21 10.05
N CYS A 11 -3.99 7.88 9.95
CA CYS A 11 -5.13 7.00 10.14
C CYS A 11 -5.81 7.24 11.50
N ARG A 12 -5.02 7.31 12.58
CA ARG A 12 -5.52 7.60 13.93
C ARG A 12 -6.10 9.01 14.04
N ALA A 13 -5.42 10.03 13.50
CA ALA A 13 -5.88 11.41 13.55
C ALA A 13 -7.17 11.65 12.75
N SER A 14 -7.46 10.81 11.75
CA SER A 14 -8.67 10.93 10.93
C SER A 14 -9.97 10.65 11.70
N GLY A 15 -9.91 9.96 12.85
CA GLY A 15 -11.08 9.51 13.60
C GLY A 15 -11.95 8.48 12.86
N ARG A 16 -11.45 7.91 11.75
CA ARG A 16 -12.17 6.92 10.94
C ARG A 16 -11.78 5.49 11.33
N PRO A 17 -12.67 4.50 11.12
CA PRO A 17 -12.29 3.10 11.21
C PRO A 17 -11.15 2.79 10.25
N THR A 18 -10.12 2.10 10.75
CA THR A 18 -8.92 1.76 9.98
C THR A 18 -8.73 0.24 10.02
N ALA A 19 -8.22 -0.31 8.92
CA ALA A 19 -8.03 -1.75 8.78
C ALA A 19 -6.71 -2.04 8.06
N ALA A 20 -5.77 -2.67 8.77
CA ALA A 20 -4.50 -3.11 8.21
C ALA A 20 -4.69 -4.43 7.44
N VAL A 21 -5.29 -4.35 6.25
CA VAL A 21 -5.64 -5.53 5.42
C VAL A 21 -4.60 -5.88 4.36
N LEU A 22 -3.64 -4.98 4.10
CA LEU A 22 -2.60 -5.17 3.12
C LEU A 22 -1.26 -5.51 3.78
N SER A 23 -0.52 -6.42 3.16
CA SER A 23 0.85 -6.75 3.55
C SER A 23 1.69 -7.10 2.32
N LEU A 24 3.01 -6.94 2.43
CA LEU A 24 3.95 -7.37 1.41
C LEU A 24 4.49 -8.75 1.76
N ALA A 25 4.40 -9.68 0.81
CA ALA A 25 5.10 -10.95 0.91
C ALA A 25 6.63 -10.72 0.98
N PRO A 26 7.39 -11.56 1.70
CA PRO A 26 8.85 -11.49 1.72
C PRO A 26 9.43 -11.44 0.30
N ALA A 27 10.50 -10.66 0.11
CA ALA A 27 11.22 -10.66 -1.15
C ALA A 27 11.95 -12.00 -1.33
N ALA A 28 11.87 -12.59 -2.53
CA ALA A 28 12.88 -13.57 -2.95
C ALA A 28 14.23 -12.83 -3.16
N ARG A 29 15.35 -13.51 -2.88
CA ARG A 29 16.71 -12.92 -2.89
C ARG A 29 17.13 -12.37 -4.26
N ASP A 30 17.95 -11.33 -4.18
CA ASP A 30 18.59 -10.45 -5.17
C ASP A 30 17.71 -9.72 -6.20
N GLN A 31 17.51 -8.42 -5.94
CA GLN A 31 16.75 -7.47 -6.77
C GLN A 31 17.67 -6.48 -7.52
N SER A 32 18.98 -6.71 -7.50
CA SER A 32 20.00 -5.86 -8.13
C SER A 32 19.92 -5.85 -9.66
N GLU A 33 19.33 -6.88 -10.28
CA GLU A 33 19.29 -7.04 -11.75
C GLU A 33 17.93 -6.71 -12.40
N LEU A 34 16.89 -6.40 -11.62
CA LEU A 34 15.55 -6.14 -12.17
C LEU A 34 15.43 -4.72 -12.73
N SER A 35 14.95 -4.61 -13.97
CA SER A 35 14.48 -3.36 -14.56
C SER A 35 13.32 -2.76 -13.77
N ALA A 36 13.04 -1.45 -13.96
CA ALA A 36 11.93 -0.79 -13.28
C ALA A 36 10.56 -1.45 -13.56
N ALA A 37 10.34 -1.97 -14.77
CA ALA A 37 9.11 -2.70 -15.13
C ALA A 37 9.01 -4.04 -14.38
N GLN A 38 10.12 -4.79 -14.32
CA GLN A 38 10.16 -6.05 -13.57
C GLN A 38 9.96 -5.81 -12.08
N ARG A 39 10.54 -4.74 -11.50
CA ARG A 39 10.30 -4.36 -10.11
C ARG A 39 8.82 -4.09 -9.82
N ARG A 40 8.11 -3.38 -10.71
CA ARG A 40 6.66 -3.14 -10.57
C ARG A 40 5.85 -4.43 -10.63
N ALA A 41 6.12 -5.30 -11.61
CA ALA A 41 5.43 -6.58 -11.73
C ALA A 41 5.68 -7.50 -10.52
N ASN A 42 6.93 -7.54 -10.03
CA ASN A 42 7.29 -8.28 -8.83
C ASN A 42 6.55 -7.74 -7.60
N LEU A 43 6.48 -6.42 -7.45
CA LEU A 43 5.76 -5.79 -6.34
C LEU A 43 4.26 -6.08 -6.38
N ALA A 44 3.64 -5.99 -7.55
CA ALA A 44 2.24 -6.37 -7.75
C ALA A 44 1.95 -7.81 -7.32
N GLY A 45 2.82 -8.76 -7.69
CA GLY A 45 2.70 -10.16 -7.28
C GLY A 45 2.96 -10.42 -5.78
N ARG A 46 3.46 -9.42 -5.05
CA ARG A 46 3.82 -9.55 -3.63
C ARG A 46 2.81 -8.90 -2.69
N VAL A 47 1.91 -8.05 -3.17
CA VAL A 47 0.86 -7.49 -2.32
C VAL A 47 -0.17 -8.57 -1.98
N ARG A 48 -0.44 -8.73 -0.68
CA ARG A 48 -1.46 -9.64 -0.15
C ARG A 48 -2.57 -8.83 0.51
N CYS A 49 -3.80 -9.27 0.30
CA CYS A 49 -5.00 -8.72 0.94
C CYS A 49 -5.65 -9.81 1.81
N ALA A 50 -5.68 -9.59 3.12
CA ALA A 50 -6.20 -10.56 4.10
C ALA A 50 -7.73 -10.57 4.16
N SER A 51 -8.37 -9.42 3.96
CA SER A 51 -9.82 -9.26 3.97
C SER A 51 -10.23 -8.00 3.19
N VAL A 52 -11.48 -7.98 2.73
CA VAL A 52 -12.06 -6.84 2.01
C VAL A 52 -12.83 -5.97 3.01
N PRO A 53 -12.43 -4.72 3.27
CA PRO A 53 -13.20 -3.82 4.13
C PRO A 53 -14.57 -3.52 3.51
N LYS A 54 -15.59 -3.31 4.35
CA LYS A 54 -16.93 -2.95 3.89
C LYS A 54 -17.01 -1.46 3.56
N GLY A 55 -17.80 -1.13 2.54
CA GLY A 55 -18.05 0.25 2.12
C GLY A 55 -16.90 0.87 1.34
N GLY A 56 -17.00 2.17 1.08
CA GLY A 56 -15.98 2.92 0.34
C GLY A 56 -14.69 3.07 1.17
N VAL A 57 -13.55 2.72 0.58
CA VAL A 57 -12.24 2.75 1.24
C VAL A 57 -11.33 3.82 0.65
N ILE A 58 -10.50 4.40 1.52
CA ILE A 58 -9.39 5.29 1.15
C ILE A 58 -8.10 4.54 1.48
N VAL A 59 -7.21 4.38 0.50
CA VAL A 59 -5.89 3.77 0.71
C VAL A 59 -4.91 4.85 1.15
N VAL A 60 -4.19 4.62 2.23
CA VAL A 60 -3.14 5.53 2.73
C VAL A 60 -1.80 4.81 2.62
N ASP A 61 -0.80 5.47 2.02
CA ASP A 61 0.55 4.92 1.81
C ASP A 61 1.59 6.03 2.04
N ASP A 62 2.77 5.67 2.51
CA ASP A 62 3.93 6.57 2.51
C ASP A 62 4.72 6.35 1.22
N VAL A 63 4.55 7.26 0.25
CA VAL A 63 5.21 7.10 -1.04
C VAL A 63 6.66 7.52 -0.90
N VAL A 64 7.56 6.54 -0.81
CA VAL A 64 9.00 6.80 -0.67
C VAL A 64 9.69 7.04 -2.02
N THR A 65 9.14 6.65 -3.18
CA THR A 65 9.84 6.83 -4.47
C THR A 65 8.98 6.91 -5.73
N THR A 66 8.17 5.90 -6.05
CA THR A 66 7.60 5.74 -7.42
C THR A 66 6.09 5.49 -7.48
N GLY A 67 5.40 5.49 -6.33
CA GLY A 67 3.97 5.13 -6.25
C GLY A 67 3.65 3.68 -6.63
N SER A 68 4.66 2.85 -6.89
CA SER A 68 4.48 1.45 -7.33
C SER A 68 3.77 0.60 -6.26
N THR A 69 4.05 0.84 -4.98
CA THR A 69 3.39 0.17 -3.86
C THR A 69 1.92 0.51 -3.81
N LEU A 70 1.58 1.80 -3.79
CA LEU A 70 0.20 2.28 -3.84
C LEU A 70 -0.58 1.71 -5.03
N HIS A 71 0.02 1.71 -6.23
CA HIS A 71 -0.63 1.14 -7.42
C HIS A 71 -0.92 -0.36 -7.25
N ALA A 72 0.06 -1.15 -6.81
CA ALA A 72 -0.10 -2.58 -6.57
C ALA A 72 -1.14 -2.88 -5.48
N SER A 73 -1.16 -2.07 -4.43
CA SER A 73 -2.13 -2.11 -3.34
C SER A 73 -3.56 -1.89 -3.82
N VAL A 74 -3.78 -0.82 -4.58
CA VAL A 74 -5.10 -0.50 -5.15
C VAL A 74 -5.55 -1.59 -6.12
N ALA A 75 -4.67 -2.02 -7.03
CA ALA A 75 -4.97 -3.09 -7.97
C ALA A 75 -5.40 -4.39 -7.25
N THR A 76 -4.70 -4.74 -6.17
CA THR A 76 -5.03 -5.92 -5.36
C THR A 76 -6.39 -5.78 -4.66
N LEU A 77 -6.69 -4.62 -4.09
CA LEU A 77 -7.98 -4.35 -3.44
C LEU A 77 -9.15 -4.40 -4.44
N LEU A 78 -9.01 -3.74 -5.58
CA LEU A 78 -10.01 -3.75 -6.65
C LEU A 78 -10.25 -5.18 -7.16
N ALA A 79 -9.19 -5.95 -7.40
CA ALA A 79 -9.30 -7.35 -7.83
C ALA A 79 -10.00 -8.26 -6.81
N ARG A 80 -9.99 -7.87 -5.52
CA ARG A 80 -10.72 -8.56 -4.44
C ARG A 80 -12.14 -8.05 -4.22
N GLY A 81 -12.58 -7.04 -4.98
CA GLY A 81 -13.93 -6.47 -4.88
C GLY A 81 -14.09 -5.36 -3.84
N ALA A 82 -12.98 -4.74 -3.39
CA ALA A 82 -13.06 -3.57 -2.54
C ALA A 82 -13.51 -2.33 -3.34
N ASP A 83 -14.31 -1.47 -2.70
CA ASP A 83 -14.79 -0.21 -3.28
C ASP A 83 -13.79 0.93 -2.98
N VAL A 84 -12.66 0.96 -3.71
CA VAL A 84 -11.62 1.98 -3.52
C VAL A 84 -12.07 3.31 -4.11
N ARG A 85 -12.22 4.33 -3.26
CA ARG A 85 -12.73 5.66 -3.64
C ARG A 85 -11.64 6.70 -3.84
N ALA A 86 -10.54 6.58 -3.11
CA ALA A 86 -9.42 7.52 -3.18
C ALA A 86 -8.14 6.91 -2.65
N CYS A 87 -7.03 7.60 -2.90
CA CYS A 87 -5.72 7.29 -2.33
C CYS A 87 -5.09 8.56 -1.76
N VAL A 88 -4.45 8.43 -0.61
CA VAL A 88 -3.67 9.48 0.03
C VAL A 88 -2.23 8.99 0.15
N ALA A 89 -1.31 9.72 -0.47
CA ALA A 89 0.11 9.47 -0.36
C ALA A 89 0.75 10.52 0.55
N LEU A 90 1.46 10.07 1.58
CA LEU A 90 2.33 10.94 2.36
C LEU A 90 3.71 10.97 1.70
N CYS A 91 4.22 12.16 1.42
CA CYS A 91 5.58 12.36 0.97
C CYS A 91 6.36 13.04 2.09
N GLY A 92 7.44 12.40 2.56
CA GLY A 92 8.41 13.04 3.44
C GLY A 92 9.24 14.06 2.65
N ALA A 93 9.49 15.21 3.26
CA ALA A 93 10.45 16.21 2.77
C ALA A 93 11.88 15.86 3.19
#